data_AF-A0A968MIL3-F1
#
_entry.id   AF-A0A968MIL3-F1
#
_cell.length_a   1.000
_cell.length_b   1.000
_cell.length_c   1.000
_cell.angle_alpha   90.00
_cell.angle_beta   90.00
_cell.angle_gamma   90.00
#
_symmetry.space_group_name_H-M   'P 1'
#
loop_
_entity.id
_entity.type
_entity.pdbx_description
1 polymer ?
#
loop_
_entity_poly.entity_id
_entity_poly.type
_entity_poly.pdbx_seq_one_letter_code
_entity_poly.pdbx_strand_id
1 'polypeptide(L)'
;GSGHSLPEKQTAPGRNSFTTHATVLGRCLAANNRQLYKNLPSYNDEEIAKEYSIISKQSLEKISAQNSDVFTTVSEITGRECTQFLKRVPDVVTHNGFDDSFVPEGDRFNEKRTKARQKLKDIASHLLGEEISEDALFLATSGRYEFKNKGIDLFIDSMGELNKNGEANKEIIAFILIPANHYGPRKDLLFKITHESELLSGSRFLTHNLHDPEMDPILKRIKVAGLKNDKTEKVKVIYVPSYLTGNDGIFNMTYYDILIGMDLTIFTSYYEPWGYTPLESLAFSVPTITTTLAGFGLWAKKNVQNSARA
;
A
#
# COMPACT_ATOMS: atom_id res chain seq x y z
N GLY A 1 -21.87 -42.19 -24.01
CA GLY A 1 -22.53 -41.06 -24.65
C GLY A 1 -23.57 -40.51 -23.71
N SER A 2 -23.31 -39.33 -23.15
CA SER A 2 -24.30 -38.42 -22.56
C SER A 2 -23.53 -37.22 -22.00
N GLY A 3 -23.11 -36.33 -22.89
CA GLY A 3 -22.63 -35.01 -22.50
C GLY A 3 -23.81 -34.24 -21.91
N HIS A 4 -23.76 -33.94 -20.61
CA HIS A 4 -24.63 -32.93 -20.05
C HIS A 4 -24.16 -31.57 -20.55
N SER A 5 -24.83 -31.09 -21.59
CA SER A 5 -24.81 -29.68 -21.98
C SER A 5 -25.27 -28.85 -20.78
N LEU A 6 -24.43 -27.92 -20.35
CA LEU A 6 -24.84 -26.85 -19.45
C LEU A 6 -26.06 -26.14 -20.06
N PRO A 7 -27.08 -25.76 -19.26
CA PRO A 7 -28.28 -25.13 -19.79
C PRO A 7 -27.92 -23.82 -20.50
N GLU A 8 -28.46 -23.64 -21.70
CA GLU A 8 -28.45 -22.37 -22.41
C GLU A 8 -28.94 -21.25 -21.50
N LYS A 9 -28.26 -20.11 -21.57
CA LYS A 9 -28.54 -18.90 -20.79
C LYS A 9 -30.02 -18.52 -20.99
N GLN A 10 -30.84 -18.74 -19.96
CA GLN A 10 -32.17 -18.16 -19.88
C GLN A 10 -31.97 -16.65 -19.74
N THR A 11 -31.96 -15.96 -20.88
CA THR A 11 -31.70 -14.53 -20.95
C THR A 11 -32.93 -13.80 -20.44
N ALA A 12 -32.88 -13.32 -19.19
CA ALA A 12 -33.75 -12.24 -18.78
C ALA A 12 -33.52 -11.05 -19.73
N PRO A 13 -34.56 -10.29 -20.12
CA PRO A 13 -34.41 -9.14 -21.02
C PRO A 13 -33.62 -8.03 -20.33
N GLY A 14 -32.29 -8.06 -20.45
CA GLY A 14 -31.38 -7.09 -19.89
C GLY A 14 -29.95 -7.35 -20.36
N ARG A 15 -29.21 -6.28 -20.66
CA ARG A 15 -27.76 -6.34 -20.90
C ARG A 15 -27.03 -6.32 -19.57
N ASN A 16 -25.97 -7.11 -19.43
CA ASN A 16 -25.17 -7.16 -18.21
C ASN A 16 -23.71 -6.73 -18.45
N SER A 17 -23.14 -6.07 -17.44
CA SER A 17 -21.72 -5.73 -17.41
C SER A 17 -21.04 -6.41 -16.22
N PHE A 18 -19.82 -6.89 -16.41
CA PHE A 18 -18.99 -7.42 -15.33
C PHE A 18 -17.67 -6.64 -15.27
N THR A 19 -17.44 -5.95 -14.15
CA THR A 19 -16.16 -5.30 -13.87
C THR A 19 -15.41 -6.14 -12.85
N THR A 20 -14.21 -6.60 -13.17
CA THR A 20 -13.32 -7.18 -12.15
C THR A 20 -12.23 -6.21 -11.72
N HIS A 21 -12.08 -6.07 -10.41
CA HIS A 21 -11.09 -5.20 -9.78
C HIS A 21 -9.77 -5.91 -9.48
N ALA A 22 -9.69 -7.23 -9.64
CA ALA A 22 -8.52 -8.07 -9.42
C ALA A 22 -8.86 -9.49 -9.88
N THR A 23 -7.88 -10.29 -10.31
CA THR A 23 -8.15 -11.72 -10.52
C THR A 23 -7.95 -12.51 -9.22
N VAL A 24 -8.79 -13.53 -9.00
CA VAL A 24 -8.65 -14.44 -7.85
C VAL A 24 -7.29 -15.16 -7.88
N LEU A 25 -6.90 -15.67 -9.05
CA LEU A 25 -5.62 -16.36 -9.23
C LEU A 25 -4.42 -15.40 -9.12
N GLY A 26 -4.51 -14.19 -9.69
CA GLY A 26 -3.43 -13.20 -9.58
C GLY A 26 -3.11 -12.87 -8.13
N ARG A 27 -4.14 -12.59 -7.32
CA ARG A 27 -3.96 -12.34 -5.88
C ARG A 27 -3.36 -13.55 -5.16
N CYS A 28 -3.84 -14.75 -5.48
CA CYS A 28 -3.38 -15.98 -4.85
C CYS A 28 -1.89 -16.25 -5.16
N LEU A 29 -1.49 -16.16 -6.42
CA LEU A 29 -0.11 -16.36 -6.87
C LEU A 29 0.83 -15.33 -6.23
N ALA A 30 0.45 -14.04 -6.26
CA ALA A 30 1.25 -12.97 -5.68
C ALA A 30 1.44 -13.14 -4.16
N ALA A 31 0.36 -13.45 -3.43
CA ALA A 31 0.41 -13.68 -1.98
C ALA A 31 1.28 -14.90 -1.59
N ASN A 32 1.44 -15.87 -2.49
CA ASN A 32 2.27 -17.07 -2.30
C ASN A 32 3.68 -16.93 -2.89
N ASN A 33 4.16 -15.70 -3.15
CA ASN A 33 5.50 -15.41 -3.68
C ASN A 33 5.80 -16.08 -5.04
N ARG A 34 4.77 -16.43 -5.81
CA ARG A 34 4.95 -16.91 -7.18
C ARG A 34 5.30 -15.73 -8.07
N GLN A 35 6.16 -15.96 -9.08
CA GLN A 35 6.55 -14.93 -10.06
C GLN A 35 5.42 -14.69 -11.08
N LEU A 36 4.30 -14.13 -10.61
CA LEU A 36 3.05 -13.92 -11.34
C LEU A 36 3.29 -13.37 -12.74
N TYR A 37 3.84 -12.15 -12.84
CA TYR A 37 3.95 -11.47 -14.13
C TYR A 37 5.01 -12.05 -15.07
N LYS A 38 6.07 -12.66 -14.52
CA LYS A 38 7.11 -13.30 -15.33
C LYS A 38 6.59 -14.56 -16.01
N ASN A 39 5.80 -15.36 -15.28
CA ASN A 39 5.32 -16.65 -15.72
C ASN A 39 3.86 -16.62 -16.19
N LEU A 40 3.23 -15.43 -16.26
CA LEU A 40 1.81 -15.27 -16.59
C LEU A 40 1.38 -16.10 -17.81
N PRO A 41 2.09 -16.07 -18.95
CA PRO A 41 1.67 -16.83 -20.14
C PRO A 41 1.69 -18.35 -19.94
N SER A 42 2.54 -18.85 -19.03
CA SER A 42 2.72 -20.29 -18.77
C SER A 42 1.74 -20.87 -17.75
N TYR A 43 1.04 -20.03 -17.00
CA TYR A 43 0.15 -20.51 -15.94
C TYR A 43 -1.13 -21.11 -16.49
N ASN A 44 -1.41 -22.37 -16.12
CA ASN A 44 -2.70 -23.01 -16.33
C ASN A 44 -3.66 -22.64 -15.20
N ASP A 45 -4.79 -22.01 -15.54
CA ASP A 45 -5.75 -21.50 -14.57
C ASP A 45 -6.45 -22.61 -13.76
N GLU A 46 -6.75 -23.75 -14.37
CA GLU A 46 -7.41 -24.88 -13.71
C GLU A 46 -6.48 -25.61 -12.75
N GLU A 47 -5.24 -25.85 -13.17
CA GLU A 47 -4.22 -26.50 -12.33
C GLU A 47 -3.91 -25.66 -11.09
N ILE A 48 -3.72 -24.35 -11.25
CA ILE A 48 -3.45 -23.44 -10.14
C ILE A 48 -4.67 -23.32 -9.22
N ALA A 49 -5.87 -23.22 -9.79
CA ALA A 49 -7.09 -23.15 -8.99
C ALA A 49 -7.29 -24.43 -8.17
N LYS A 50 -6.89 -25.58 -8.70
CA LYS A 50 -6.88 -26.86 -7.97
C LYS A 50 -5.78 -26.90 -6.91
N GLU A 51 -4.56 -26.50 -7.25
CA GLU A 51 -3.42 -26.43 -6.32
C GLU A 51 -3.78 -25.63 -5.06
N TYR A 52 -4.38 -24.45 -5.24
CA TYR A 52 -4.75 -23.56 -4.14
C TYR A 52 -6.18 -23.77 -3.62
N SER A 53 -6.90 -24.80 -4.08
CA SER A 53 -8.28 -25.12 -3.64
C SER A 53 -9.27 -23.96 -3.79
N ILE A 54 -9.17 -23.20 -4.88
CA ILE A 54 -10.01 -22.04 -5.22
C ILE A 54 -10.79 -22.22 -6.53
N ILE A 55 -10.98 -23.48 -6.98
CA ILE A 55 -11.69 -23.84 -8.21
C ILE A 55 -13.05 -23.13 -8.32
N SER A 56 -13.85 -23.13 -7.26
CA SER A 56 -15.19 -22.52 -7.27
C SER A 56 -15.15 -21.00 -7.45
N LYS A 57 -14.20 -20.32 -6.81
CA LYS A 57 -14.02 -18.86 -6.97
C LYS A 57 -13.54 -18.52 -8.38
N GLN A 58 -12.56 -19.27 -8.87
CA GLN A 58 -12.01 -19.08 -10.21
C GLN A 58 -13.06 -19.38 -11.30
N SER A 59 -13.83 -20.46 -11.18
CA SER A 59 -14.84 -20.82 -12.17
C SER A 59 -15.96 -19.80 -12.21
N LEU A 60 -16.42 -19.32 -11.05
CA LEU A 60 -17.43 -18.26 -10.97
C LEU A 60 -16.93 -16.96 -11.62
N GLU A 61 -15.70 -16.54 -11.31
CA GLU A 61 -15.09 -15.34 -11.89
C GLU A 61 -14.96 -15.48 -13.43
N LYS A 62 -14.45 -16.61 -13.90
CA LYS A 62 -14.26 -16.92 -15.33
C LYS A 62 -15.58 -16.96 -16.09
N ILE A 63 -16.58 -17.67 -15.58
CA ILE A 63 -17.91 -17.77 -16.19
C ILE A 63 -18.60 -16.40 -16.20
N SER A 64 -18.49 -15.61 -15.13
CA SER A 64 -19.06 -14.26 -15.05
C SER A 64 -18.46 -13.34 -16.11
N ALA A 65 -17.13 -13.35 -16.25
CA ALA A 65 -16.45 -12.63 -17.31
C ALA A 65 -16.92 -13.10 -18.68
N GLN A 66 -16.87 -14.41 -18.98
CA GLN A 66 -17.24 -14.97 -20.29
C GLN A 66 -18.71 -14.74 -20.69
N ASN A 67 -19.62 -14.67 -19.73
CA ASN A 67 -21.06 -14.51 -19.98
C ASN A 67 -21.56 -13.07 -19.89
N SER A 68 -20.71 -12.09 -19.63
CA SER A 68 -21.10 -10.67 -19.63
C SER A 68 -21.29 -10.13 -21.05
N ASP A 69 -22.24 -9.21 -21.29
CA ASP A 69 -22.32 -8.49 -22.56
C ASP A 69 -21.13 -7.53 -22.69
N VAL A 70 -20.75 -6.87 -21.58
CA VAL A 70 -19.57 -6.01 -21.50
C VAL A 70 -18.70 -6.43 -20.31
N PHE A 71 -17.44 -6.76 -20.57
CA PHE A 71 -16.44 -7.10 -19.58
C PHE A 71 -15.43 -5.98 -19.41
N THR A 72 -15.17 -5.54 -18.19
CA THR A 72 -14.24 -4.45 -17.92
C THR A 72 -13.27 -4.79 -16.78
N THR A 73 -12.15 -4.08 -16.75
CA THR A 73 -11.16 -4.13 -15.66
C THR A 73 -10.77 -2.73 -15.22
N VAL A 74 -10.20 -2.61 -14.03
CA VAL A 74 -9.76 -1.31 -13.50
C VAL A 74 -8.39 -0.84 -13.98
N SER A 75 -7.63 -1.73 -14.63
CA SER A 75 -6.33 -1.41 -15.20
C SER A 75 -5.96 -2.34 -16.35
N GLU A 76 -5.00 -1.90 -17.16
CA GLU A 76 -4.42 -2.70 -18.25
C GLU A 76 -3.72 -3.96 -17.73
N ILE A 77 -3.01 -3.88 -16.58
CA ILE A 77 -2.30 -5.04 -16.02
C ILE A 77 -3.27 -6.11 -15.52
N THR A 78 -4.37 -5.72 -14.87
CA THR A 78 -5.45 -6.64 -14.52
C THR A 78 -6.11 -7.22 -15.78
N GLY A 79 -6.22 -6.44 -16.86
CA GLY A 79 -6.72 -6.94 -18.13
C GLY A 79 -5.86 -8.05 -18.76
N ARG A 80 -4.53 -7.95 -18.62
CA ARG A 80 -3.60 -9.02 -19.04
C ARG A 80 -3.79 -10.29 -18.23
N GLU A 81 -3.97 -10.16 -16.91
CA GLU A 81 -4.32 -11.30 -16.05
C GLU A 81 -5.64 -11.94 -16.46
N CYS A 82 -6.68 -11.14 -16.72
CA CYS A 82 -8.00 -11.64 -17.14
C CYS A 82 -7.93 -12.39 -18.47
N THR A 83 -7.14 -11.89 -19.42
CA THR A 83 -6.92 -12.56 -20.70
C THR A 83 -6.33 -13.97 -20.48
N GLN A 84 -5.36 -14.10 -19.57
CA GLN A 84 -4.74 -15.37 -19.25
C GLN A 84 -5.66 -16.29 -18.43
N PHE A 85 -6.25 -15.80 -17.34
CA PHE A 85 -6.93 -16.63 -16.36
C PHE A 85 -8.41 -16.82 -16.65
N LEU A 86 -9.07 -15.77 -17.14
CA LEU A 86 -10.51 -15.79 -17.44
C LEU A 86 -10.79 -16.10 -18.91
N LYS A 87 -9.73 -16.18 -19.74
CA LYS A 87 -9.80 -16.44 -21.19
C LYS A 87 -10.75 -15.48 -21.91
N ARG A 88 -10.82 -14.22 -21.42
CA ARG A 88 -11.57 -13.13 -22.03
C ARG A 88 -10.75 -11.84 -21.93
N VAL A 89 -10.59 -11.17 -23.06
CA VAL A 89 -10.01 -9.83 -23.12
C VAL A 89 -11.06 -8.82 -22.64
N PRO A 90 -10.74 -7.89 -21.72
CA PRO A 90 -11.68 -6.84 -21.34
C PRO A 90 -12.01 -5.94 -22.53
N ASP A 91 -13.29 -5.60 -22.64
CA ASP A 91 -13.82 -4.69 -23.67
C ASP A 91 -13.37 -3.25 -23.40
N VAL A 92 -13.35 -2.83 -22.11
CA VAL A 92 -12.95 -1.48 -21.69
C VAL A 92 -12.19 -1.54 -20.36
N VAL A 93 -11.20 -0.65 -20.21
CA VAL A 93 -10.57 -0.39 -18.90
C VAL A 93 -11.24 0.82 -18.24
N THR A 94 -11.90 0.59 -17.10
CA THR A 94 -12.60 1.60 -16.30
C THR A 94 -11.78 1.92 -15.05
N HIS A 95 -10.85 2.86 -15.17
CA HIS A 95 -10.02 3.32 -14.05
C HIS A 95 -10.87 3.82 -12.88
N ASN A 96 -10.43 3.57 -11.64
CA ASN A 96 -11.14 4.09 -10.48
C ASN A 96 -10.88 5.61 -10.34
N GLY A 97 -11.94 6.37 -10.14
CA GLY A 97 -11.86 7.78 -9.78
C GLY A 97 -11.57 8.00 -8.30
N PHE A 98 -11.34 9.26 -7.94
CA PHE A 98 -11.17 9.74 -6.59
C PHE A 98 -11.96 11.05 -6.44
N ASP A 99 -12.69 11.21 -5.34
CA ASP A 99 -13.39 12.44 -4.99
C ASP A 99 -12.42 13.34 -4.23
N ASP A 100 -12.04 14.47 -4.82
CA ASP A 100 -11.08 15.42 -4.26
C ASP A 100 -11.74 16.53 -3.42
N SER A 101 -13.06 16.50 -3.23
CA SER A 101 -13.81 17.53 -2.49
C SER A 101 -13.37 17.74 -1.04
N PHE A 102 -12.68 16.76 -0.44
CA PHE A 102 -12.14 16.84 0.92
C PHE A 102 -10.65 17.21 0.99
N VAL A 103 -9.98 17.37 -0.16
CA VAL A 103 -8.61 17.84 -0.24
C VAL A 103 -8.61 19.34 0.10
N PRO A 104 -7.83 19.79 1.09
CA PRO A 104 -7.75 21.21 1.42
C PRO A 104 -7.00 21.98 0.33
N GLU A 105 -7.39 23.23 0.10
CA GLU A 105 -6.76 24.12 -0.89
C GLU A 105 -6.22 25.40 -0.22
N GLY A 106 -5.34 26.11 -0.92
CA GLY A 106 -4.83 27.43 -0.53
C GLY A 106 -4.22 27.46 0.88
N ASP A 107 -4.59 28.46 1.67
CA ASP A 107 -4.05 28.65 3.03
C ASP A 107 -4.39 27.47 3.95
N ARG A 108 -5.58 26.87 3.81
CA ARG A 108 -6.00 25.71 4.60
C ARG A 108 -5.11 24.49 4.34
N PHE A 109 -4.62 24.33 3.11
CA PHE A 109 -3.64 23.29 2.79
C PHE A 109 -2.35 23.51 3.59
N ASN A 110 -1.81 24.72 3.56
CA ASN A 110 -0.57 25.08 4.25
C ASN A 110 -0.69 24.93 5.78
N GLU A 111 -1.80 25.36 6.36
CA GLU A 111 -2.09 25.18 7.79
C GLU A 111 -2.13 23.70 8.19
N LYS A 112 -2.87 22.88 7.43
CA LYS A 112 -2.96 21.44 7.68
C LYS A 112 -1.60 20.76 7.51
N ARG A 113 -0.84 21.11 6.47
CA ARG A 113 0.51 20.59 6.25
C ARG A 113 1.45 20.92 7.41
N THR A 114 1.47 22.17 7.87
CA THR A 114 2.28 22.60 9.01
C THR A 114 1.91 21.82 10.27
N LYS A 115 0.61 21.69 10.57
CA LYS A 115 0.12 20.91 11.73
C LYS A 115 0.51 19.43 11.64
N ALA A 116 0.40 18.83 10.47
CA ALA A 116 0.77 17.44 10.23
C ALA A 116 2.27 17.21 10.42
N ARG A 117 3.11 18.08 9.84
CA ARG A 117 4.57 18.04 10.00
C ARG A 117 4.99 18.18 11.44
N GLN A 118 4.40 19.13 12.18
CA GLN A 118 4.67 19.29 13.60
C GLN A 118 4.31 18.00 14.36
N LYS A 119 3.13 17.42 14.11
CA LYS A 119 2.72 16.18 14.77
C LYS A 119 3.66 15.00 14.47
N LEU A 120 4.08 14.83 13.22
CA LEU A 120 5.03 13.79 12.80
C LEU A 120 6.37 13.98 13.50
N LYS A 121 6.89 15.21 13.50
CA LYS A 121 8.13 15.60 14.16
C LYS A 121 8.08 15.32 15.66
N ASP A 122 7.03 15.79 16.34
CA ASP A 122 6.86 15.62 17.78
C ASP A 122 6.87 14.13 18.16
N ILE A 123 6.07 13.31 17.47
CA ILE A 123 5.98 11.88 17.79
C ILE A 123 7.30 11.17 17.50
N ALA A 124 7.97 11.50 16.40
CA ALA A 124 9.28 10.98 16.09
C ALA A 124 10.32 11.35 17.16
N SER A 125 10.39 12.62 17.55
CA SER A 125 11.30 13.11 18.59
C SER A 125 11.09 12.39 19.92
N HIS A 126 9.83 12.25 20.35
CA HIS A 126 9.52 11.56 21.60
C HIS A 126 9.89 10.08 21.54
N LEU A 127 9.48 9.36 20.48
CA LEU A 127 9.76 7.93 20.30
C LEU A 127 11.25 7.61 20.20
N LEU A 128 12.02 8.47 19.53
CA LEU A 128 13.46 8.31 19.33
C LEU A 128 14.29 8.85 20.50
N GLY A 129 13.72 9.76 21.29
CA GLY A 129 14.41 10.40 22.42
C GLY A 129 15.55 11.32 21.98
N GLU A 130 15.32 12.03 20.89
CA GLU A 130 16.22 13.03 20.32
C GLU A 130 15.42 14.06 19.55
N GLU A 131 15.97 15.25 19.35
CA GLU A 131 15.33 16.27 18.53
C GLU A 131 15.54 15.94 17.04
N ILE A 132 14.45 15.95 16.28
CA ILE A 132 14.48 15.75 14.83
C ILE A 132 14.80 17.08 14.14
N SER A 133 15.63 17.06 13.11
CA SER A 133 16.01 18.25 12.35
C SER A 133 14.79 18.96 11.75
N GLU A 134 14.82 20.30 11.70
CA GLU A 134 13.78 21.09 11.02
C GLU A 134 13.70 20.80 9.51
N ASP A 135 14.84 20.47 8.90
CA ASP A 135 14.93 20.16 7.49
C ASP A 135 14.79 18.66 7.17
N ALA A 136 14.43 17.84 8.17
CA ALA A 136 14.22 16.41 8.02
C ALA A 136 13.13 16.09 6.98
N LEU A 137 13.33 14.99 6.26
CA LEU A 137 12.38 14.48 5.27
C LEU A 137 11.49 13.40 5.90
N PHE A 138 10.18 13.60 5.78
CA PHE A 138 9.18 12.61 6.20
C PHE A 138 8.73 11.78 5.01
N LEU A 139 9.10 10.49 5.03
CA LEU A 139 8.70 9.53 4.01
C LEU A 139 7.60 8.62 4.57
N ALA A 140 6.71 8.12 3.72
CA ALA A 140 5.74 7.12 4.16
C ALA A 140 5.47 6.02 3.14
N THR A 141 5.19 4.82 3.66
CA THR A 141 4.43 3.79 2.97
C THR A 141 3.19 3.47 3.79
N SER A 142 2.09 3.10 3.13
CA SER A 142 0.80 2.86 3.77
C SER A 142 -0.04 1.83 2.98
N GLY A 143 -1.06 1.30 3.65
CA GLY A 143 -2.05 0.41 3.04
C GLY A 143 -2.31 -0.82 3.88
N ARG A 144 -2.95 -1.83 3.27
CA ARG A 144 -3.22 -3.11 3.93
C ARG A 144 -1.92 -3.84 4.29
N TYR A 145 -1.95 -4.65 5.33
CA TYR A 145 -0.83 -5.50 5.71
C TYR A 145 -0.64 -6.68 4.75
N GLU A 146 -0.09 -6.41 3.58
CA GLU A 146 0.33 -7.41 2.60
C GLU A 146 1.83 -7.26 2.33
N PHE A 147 2.65 -7.87 3.21
CA PHE A 147 4.11 -7.64 3.31
C PHE A 147 4.84 -7.57 1.96
N LYS A 148 4.56 -8.53 1.07
CA LYS A 148 5.18 -8.64 -0.26
C LYS A 148 4.41 -7.91 -1.35
N ASN A 149 3.08 -8.08 -1.42
CA ASN A 149 2.27 -7.47 -2.48
C ASN A 149 2.33 -5.95 -2.45
N LYS A 150 2.35 -5.34 -1.26
CA LYS A 150 2.50 -3.89 -1.10
C LYS A 150 3.94 -3.41 -1.19
N GLY A 151 4.91 -4.33 -1.26
CA GLY A 151 6.34 -4.03 -1.36
C GLY A 151 6.93 -3.42 -0.10
N ILE A 152 6.39 -3.80 1.07
CA ILE A 152 6.80 -3.27 2.38
C ILE A 152 8.22 -3.76 2.70
N ASP A 153 8.54 -4.99 2.29
CA ASP A 153 9.89 -5.53 2.32
C ASP A 153 10.89 -4.68 1.55
N LEU A 154 10.57 -4.35 0.29
CA LEU A 154 11.44 -3.54 -0.57
C LEU A 154 11.60 -2.11 -0.03
N PHE A 155 10.53 -1.53 0.53
CA PHE A 155 10.60 -0.23 1.22
C PHE A 155 11.61 -0.27 2.37
N ILE A 156 11.52 -1.25 3.26
CA ILE A 156 12.42 -1.40 4.41
C ILE A 156 13.86 -1.65 3.95
N ASP A 157 14.06 -2.50 2.94
CA ASP A 157 15.38 -2.79 2.39
C ASP A 157 16.03 -1.54 1.81
N SER A 158 15.26 -0.74 1.06
CA SER A 158 15.74 0.51 0.48
C SER A 158 16.16 1.51 1.55
N MET A 159 15.40 1.60 2.66
CA MET A 159 15.79 2.44 3.81
C MET A 159 17.06 1.92 4.49
N GLY A 160 17.19 0.60 4.63
CA GLY A 160 18.39 -0.03 5.19
C GLY A 160 19.63 0.20 4.32
N GLU A 161 19.50 0.10 3.00
CA GLU A 161 20.57 0.37 2.04
C GLU A 161 20.98 1.85 2.04
N LEU A 162 20.00 2.76 2.00
CA LEU A 162 20.23 4.20 2.07
C LEU A 162 20.97 4.60 3.36
N ASN A 163 20.62 3.97 4.49
CA ASN A 163 21.31 4.18 5.77
C ASN A 163 22.76 3.71 5.73
N LYS A 164 23.02 2.51 5.17
CA LYS A 164 24.35 1.89 5.12
C LYS A 164 25.30 2.63 4.19
N ASN A 165 24.82 3.08 3.04
CA ASN A 165 25.67 3.75 2.04
C ASN A 165 26.03 5.18 2.48
N GLY A 166 25.34 5.74 3.47
CA GLY A 166 25.64 7.06 4.02
C GLY A 166 25.35 8.23 3.07
N GLU A 167 24.63 7.97 1.97
CA GLU A 167 24.33 8.95 0.91
C GLU A 167 23.21 9.94 1.31
N ALA A 168 22.54 9.71 2.43
CA ALA A 168 21.52 10.62 2.94
C ALA A 168 22.16 11.97 3.35
N ASN A 169 21.85 13.02 2.60
CA ASN A 169 22.30 14.38 2.92
C ASN A 169 21.56 14.95 4.14
N LYS A 170 20.28 14.63 4.27
CA LYS A 170 19.37 15.08 5.34
C LYS A 170 18.97 13.92 6.25
N GLU A 171 18.47 14.25 7.43
CA GLU A 171 17.78 13.28 8.27
C GLU A 171 16.48 12.83 7.59
N ILE A 172 16.20 11.53 7.63
CA ILE A 172 15.06 10.89 6.99
C ILE A 172 14.31 10.07 8.04
N ILE A 173 13.03 10.39 8.24
CA ILE A 173 12.13 9.60 9.09
C ILE A 173 11.09 8.93 8.20
N ALA A 174 11.21 7.61 8.05
CA ALA A 174 10.35 6.79 7.23
C ALA A 174 9.25 6.14 8.07
N PHE A 175 8.00 6.56 7.85
CA PHE A 175 6.82 6.02 8.50
C PHE A 175 6.24 4.82 7.73
N ILE A 176 5.99 3.73 8.45
CA ILE A 176 5.26 2.56 7.97
C ILE A 176 3.85 2.63 8.56
N LEU A 177 2.89 3.16 7.81
CA LEU A 177 1.51 3.39 8.22
C LEU A 177 0.62 2.20 7.85
N ILE A 178 0.85 1.06 8.50
CA ILE A 178 0.26 -0.23 8.12
C ILE A 178 -0.40 -0.87 9.33
N PRO A 179 -1.73 -0.99 9.37
CA PRO A 179 -2.43 -1.54 10.52
C PRO A 179 -2.09 -3.01 10.74
N ALA A 180 -1.96 -3.42 12.00
CA ALA A 180 -1.69 -4.80 12.37
C ALA A 180 -2.46 -5.19 13.65
N ASN A 181 -2.25 -6.42 14.13
CA ASN A 181 -2.88 -6.91 15.35
C ASN A 181 -2.24 -6.27 16.60
N HIS A 182 -2.72 -5.10 16.99
CA HIS A 182 -2.26 -4.34 18.15
C HIS A 182 -3.28 -4.33 19.30
N TYR A 183 -2.81 -4.16 20.54
CA TYR A 183 -3.67 -4.03 21.74
C TYR A 183 -3.69 -2.62 22.33
N GLY A 184 -3.21 -1.64 21.57
CA GLY A 184 -3.40 -0.22 21.87
C GLY A 184 -2.12 0.61 21.81
N PRO A 185 -2.24 1.94 22.02
CA PRO A 185 -1.11 2.85 22.02
C PRO A 185 -0.14 2.50 23.15
N ARG A 186 1.14 2.76 22.91
CA ARG A 186 2.17 2.54 23.93
C ARG A 186 2.02 3.55 25.06
N LYS A 187 1.75 3.03 26.28
CA LYS A 187 1.54 3.86 27.48
C LYS A 187 2.78 4.65 27.88
N ASP A 188 3.97 4.08 27.69
CA ASP A 188 5.24 4.74 27.97
C ASP A 188 5.53 5.88 26.97
N LEU A 189 5.25 5.67 25.68
CA LEU A 189 5.32 6.73 24.67
C LEU A 189 4.31 7.85 24.98
N LEU A 190 3.07 7.49 25.32
CA LEU A 190 2.04 8.45 25.73
C LEU A 190 2.45 9.27 26.94
N PHE A 191 2.97 8.61 27.98
CA PHE A 191 3.45 9.27 29.18
C PHE A 191 4.56 10.27 28.84
N LYS A 192 5.48 9.89 27.96
CA LYS A 192 6.56 10.77 27.51
C LYS A 192 6.05 11.97 26.70
N ILE A 193 5.10 11.78 25.78
CA ILE A 193 4.47 12.86 25.02
C ILE A 193 3.74 13.86 25.94
N THR A 194 3.15 13.36 27.03
CA THR A 194 2.30 14.18 27.93
C THR A 194 3.06 14.85 29.06
N HIS A 195 4.16 14.27 29.53
CA HIS A 195 4.89 14.72 30.72
C HIS A 195 6.36 15.06 30.45
N GLU A 196 6.80 15.09 29.18
CA GLU A 196 8.18 15.38 28.77
C GLU A 196 9.25 14.56 29.51
N SER A 197 8.94 13.29 29.81
CA SER A 197 9.82 12.39 30.58
C SER A 197 10.96 11.82 29.73
N GLU A 198 12.14 11.63 30.33
CA GLU A 198 13.26 10.95 29.66
C GLU A 198 13.10 9.42 29.59
N LEU A 199 12.23 8.83 30.40
CA LEU A 199 12.06 7.39 30.50
C LEU A 199 11.25 6.84 29.33
N LEU A 200 11.92 6.11 28.44
CA LEU A 200 11.30 5.36 27.36
C LEU A 200 11.80 3.91 27.43
N SER A 201 10.99 3.02 28.01
CA SER A 201 11.32 1.60 28.12
C SER A 201 10.57 0.82 27.04
N GLY A 202 11.19 0.63 25.88
CA GLY A 202 10.59 -0.21 24.84
C GLY A 202 11.21 -0.02 23.46
N SER A 203 10.48 -0.46 22.44
CA SER A 203 10.90 -0.40 21.04
C SER A 203 11.18 1.05 20.58
N ARG A 204 12.20 1.25 19.76
CA ARG A 204 12.43 2.54 19.06
C ARG A 204 11.69 2.64 17.73
N PHE A 205 10.94 1.60 17.37
CA PHE A 205 10.24 1.49 16.08
C PHE A 205 8.72 1.60 16.23
N LEU A 206 8.14 1.16 17.35
CA LEU A 206 6.68 1.01 17.48
C LEU A 206 6.01 2.16 18.20
N THR A 207 4.90 2.65 17.66
CA THR A 207 3.99 3.59 18.36
C THR A 207 2.89 2.88 19.16
N HIS A 208 2.54 1.66 18.77
CA HIS A 208 1.49 0.85 19.41
C HIS A 208 2.04 -0.54 19.71
N ASN A 209 1.48 -1.21 20.72
CA ASN A 209 1.93 -2.54 21.10
C ASN A 209 1.27 -3.62 20.24
N LEU A 210 2.09 -4.47 19.62
CA LEU A 210 1.65 -5.65 18.88
C LEU A 210 1.47 -6.85 19.81
N HIS A 211 0.53 -7.73 19.50
CA HIS A 211 0.37 -9.00 20.22
C HIS A 211 1.59 -9.92 20.07
N ASP A 212 2.12 -10.05 18.84
CA ASP A 212 3.22 -10.98 18.53
C ASP A 212 4.40 -10.26 17.84
N PRO A 213 5.07 -9.31 18.53
CA PRO A 213 6.08 -8.45 17.90
C PRO A 213 7.29 -9.23 17.38
N GLU A 214 7.66 -10.33 18.04
CA GLU A 214 8.79 -11.17 17.60
C GLU A 214 8.51 -11.91 16.30
N MET A 215 7.23 -12.08 15.95
CA MET A 215 6.79 -12.79 14.75
C MET A 215 6.44 -11.86 13.59
N ASP A 216 6.29 -10.56 13.86
CA ASP A 216 5.90 -9.54 12.88
C ASP A 216 6.91 -9.40 11.72
N PRO A 217 6.49 -9.61 10.45
CA PRO A 217 7.37 -9.51 9.29
C PRO A 217 8.07 -8.16 9.13
N ILE A 218 7.42 -7.05 9.45
CA ILE A 218 7.99 -5.69 9.34
C ILE A 218 9.13 -5.54 10.33
N LEU A 219 8.91 -5.87 11.62
CA LEU A 219 9.95 -5.79 12.65
C LEU A 219 11.13 -6.73 12.37
N LYS A 220 10.85 -7.96 11.93
CA LYS A 220 11.90 -8.90 11.48
C LYS A 220 12.71 -8.32 10.34
N ARG A 221 12.07 -7.69 9.34
CA ARG A 221 12.78 -7.14 8.18
C ARG A 221 13.59 -5.91 8.54
N ILE A 222 13.09 -5.03 9.41
CA ILE A 222 13.86 -3.89 9.96
C ILE A 222 15.16 -4.39 10.58
N LYS A 223 15.09 -5.43 11.41
CA LYS A 223 16.28 -6.06 12.03
C LYS A 223 17.24 -6.63 10.98
N VAL A 224 16.73 -7.34 9.97
CA VAL A 224 17.55 -7.90 8.88
C VAL A 224 18.18 -6.81 8.02
N ALA A 225 17.46 -5.71 7.77
CA ALA A 225 17.96 -4.55 7.04
C ALA A 225 19.06 -3.80 7.82
N GLY A 226 19.19 -4.04 9.13
CA GLY A 226 20.23 -3.47 9.98
C GLY A 226 19.92 -2.05 10.47
N LEU A 227 18.65 -1.64 10.41
CA LEU A 227 18.17 -0.37 10.94
C LEU A 227 18.02 -0.46 12.46
N LYS A 228 18.60 0.50 13.18
CA LYS A 228 18.60 0.49 14.66
C LYS A 228 17.87 1.70 15.26
N ASN A 229 17.63 2.73 14.47
CA ASN A 229 17.21 4.05 14.90
C ASN A 229 18.20 4.64 15.92
N ASP A 230 19.51 4.39 15.76
CA ASP A 230 20.53 4.97 16.62
C ASP A 230 20.67 6.49 16.34
N LYS A 231 21.17 7.26 17.31
CA LYS A 231 21.36 8.72 17.16
C LYS A 231 22.30 9.09 16.01
N THR A 232 23.21 8.19 15.64
CA THR A 232 24.17 8.40 14.55
C THR A 232 23.60 8.04 13.17
N GLU A 233 22.45 7.37 13.11
CA GLU A 233 21.81 6.99 11.85
C GLU A 233 20.96 8.14 11.32
N LYS A 234 21.21 8.53 10.07
CA LYS A 234 20.42 9.55 9.38
C LYS A 234 19.07 9.04 8.88
N VAL A 235 18.93 7.73 8.68
CA VAL A 235 17.67 7.12 8.24
C VAL A 235 17.07 6.34 9.41
N LYS A 236 15.89 6.78 9.85
CA LYS A 236 15.15 6.16 10.95
C LYS A 236 13.80 5.68 10.45
N VAL A 237 13.28 4.59 11.02
CA VAL A 237 11.99 4.00 10.64
C VAL A 237 11.04 3.95 11.83
N ILE A 238 9.80 4.41 11.63
CA ILE A 238 8.74 4.36 12.63
C ILE A 238 7.56 3.56 12.09
N TYR A 239 7.23 2.47 12.76
CA TYR A 239 6.10 1.62 12.47
C TYR A 239 4.87 2.04 13.29
N VAL A 240 3.78 2.33 12.57
CA VAL A 240 2.47 2.68 13.10
C VAL A 240 1.49 1.55 12.80
N PRO A 241 1.37 0.54 13.69
CA PRO A 241 0.53 -0.62 13.43
C PRO A 241 -0.95 -0.39 13.74
N SER A 242 -1.48 0.80 13.45
CA SER A 242 -2.84 1.23 13.76
C SER A 242 -3.47 1.99 12.60
N TYR A 243 -4.80 1.94 12.48
CA TYR A 243 -5.51 2.82 11.57
C TYR A 243 -5.53 4.25 12.12
N LEU A 244 -5.18 5.21 11.28
CA LEU A 244 -5.25 6.64 11.60
C LEU A 244 -6.67 7.16 11.38
N THR A 245 -7.57 6.85 12.31
CA THR A 245 -8.98 7.27 12.28
C THR A 245 -9.24 8.59 13.01
N GLY A 246 -8.20 9.21 13.58
CA GLY A 246 -8.32 10.40 14.44
C GLY A 246 -8.39 10.09 15.94
N ASN A 247 -8.38 8.82 16.33
CA ASN A 247 -8.49 8.37 17.73
C ASN A 247 -7.62 7.14 18.05
N ASP A 248 -6.46 7.00 17.39
CA ASP A 248 -5.52 5.89 17.63
C ASP A 248 -4.83 5.98 19.01
N GLY A 249 -4.83 7.15 19.63
CA GLY A 249 -4.25 7.42 20.94
C GLY A 249 -2.85 8.03 20.89
N ILE A 250 -2.11 7.92 19.79
CA ILE A 250 -0.79 8.54 19.61
C ILE A 250 -0.88 9.79 18.72
N PHE A 251 -1.34 9.63 17.48
CA PHE A 251 -1.42 10.73 16.51
C PHE A 251 -2.70 11.54 16.69
N ASN A 252 -3.83 10.84 16.87
CA ASN A 252 -5.17 11.44 16.96
C ASN A 252 -5.46 12.39 15.79
N MET A 253 -5.01 12.00 14.61
CA MET A 253 -5.25 12.66 13.33
C MET A 253 -5.69 11.61 12.32
N THR A 254 -6.51 12.01 11.35
CA THR A 254 -6.91 11.09 10.29
C THR A 254 -5.73 10.77 9.36
N TYR A 255 -5.81 9.68 8.61
CA TYR A 255 -4.80 9.32 7.61
C TYR A 255 -4.48 10.49 6.67
N TYR A 256 -5.49 11.17 6.15
CA TYR A 256 -5.31 12.30 5.24
C TYR A 256 -4.70 13.53 5.90
N ASP A 257 -5.05 13.79 7.16
CA ASP A 257 -4.44 14.88 7.93
C ASP A 257 -2.98 14.58 8.29
N ILE A 258 -2.54 13.32 8.27
CA ILE A 258 -1.12 12.94 8.42
C ILE A 258 -0.41 12.92 7.07
N LEU A 259 -1.05 12.37 6.03
CA LEU A 259 -0.52 12.24 4.67
C LEU A 259 -0.01 13.57 4.13
N ILE A 260 -0.78 14.65 4.30
CA ILE A 260 -0.44 16.00 3.83
C ILE A 260 0.88 16.53 4.41
N GLY A 261 1.35 16.00 5.55
CA GLY A 261 2.62 16.36 6.17
C GLY A 261 3.85 15.68 5.56
N MET A 262 3.65 14.62 4.77
CA MET A 262 4.74 13.85 4.17
C MET A 262 5.43 14.63 3.06
N ASP A 263 6.73 14.39 2.88
CA ASP A 263 7.53 14.94 1.78
C ASP A 263 7.56 14.01 0.57
N LEU A 264 7.44 12.70 0.82
CA LEU A 264 7.41 11.68 -0.22
C LEU A 264 6.64 10.46 0.28
N THR A 265 5.84 9.87 -0.58
CA THR A 265 5.29 8.52 -0.34
C THR A 265 5.89 7.50 -1.29
N ILE A 266 6.04 6.26 -0.81
CA ILE A 266 6.71 5.19 -1.55
C ILE A 266 5.83 3.94 -1.49
N PHE A 267 5.21 3.61 -2.63
CA PHE A 267 4.33 2.47 -2.81
C PHE A 267 4.92 1.51 -3.84
N THR A 268 5.89 0.70 -3.40
CA THR A 268 6.66 -0.25 -4.22
C THR A 268 5.91 -1.56 -4.49
N SER A 269 4.60 -1.47 -4.76
CA SER A 269 3.72 -2.64 -4.82
C SER A 269 4.07 -3.61 -5.96
N TYR A 270 4.12 -4.89 -5.63
CA TYR A 270 4.25 -6.00 -6.58
C TYR A 270 2.91 -6.36 -7.21
N TYR A 271 1.83 -6.43 -6.41
CA TYR A 271 0.49 -6.75 -6.88
C TYR A 271 -0.50 -5.69 -6.40
N GLU A 272 -0.86 -4.79 -7.31
CA GLU A 272 -1.76 -3.67 -7.04
C GLU A 272 -2.67 -3.43 -8.25
N PRO A 273 -3.89 -4.00 -8.26
CA PRO A 273 -4.76 -3.92 -9.45
C PRO A 273 -5.08 -2.49 -9.90
N TRP A 274 -5.19 -1.56 -8.95
CA TRP A 274 -5.28 -0.13 -9.21
C TRP A 274 -4.17 0.61 -8.46
N GLY A 275 -4.37 0.93 -7.19
CA GLY A 275 -3.44 1.76 -6.42
C GLY A 275 -4.10 3.07 -6.03
N TYR A 276 -5.00 3.00 -5.05
CA TYR A 276 -5.63 4.22 -4.50
C TYR A 276 -4.64 5.05 -3.70
N THR A 277 -3.76 4.42 -2.92
CA THR A 277 -2.80 5.15 -2.08
C THR A 277 -1.87 6.09 -2.85
N PRO A 278 -1.28 5.72 -4.02
CA PRO A 278 -0.52 6.69 -4.81
C PRO A 278 -1.39 7.78 -5.45
N LEU A 279 -2.63 7.48 -5.83
CA LEU A 279 -3.58 8.46 -6.36
C LEU A 279 -3.97 9.49 -5.30
N GLU A 280 -4.37 9.02 -4.11
CA GLU A 280 -4.69 9.83 -2.93
C GLU A 280 -3.51 10.73 -2.53
N SER A 281 -2.30 10.16 -2.48
CA SER A 281 -1.09 10.92 -2.14
C SER A 281 -0.84 12.09 -3.08
N LEU A 282 -0.97 11.86 -4.39
CA LEU A 282 -0.84 12.92 -5.39
C LEU A 282 -1.97 13.94 -5.32
N ALA A 283 -3.20 13.53 -5.00
CA ALA A 283 -4.30 14.46 -4.77
C ALA A 283 -4.01 15.41 -3.59
N PHE A 284 -3.33 14.90 -2.56
CA PHE A 284 -2.82 15.71 -1.43
C PHE A 284 -1.51 16.45 -1.73
N SER A 285 -1.12 16.57 -3.00
CA SER A 285 0.10 17.24 -3.45
C SER A 285 1.39 16.67 -2.85
N VAL A 286 1.39 15.39 -2.48
CA VAL A 286 2.56 14.69 -1.97
C VAL A 286 3.22 13.90 -3.11
N PRO A 287 4.49 14.19 -3.44
CA PRO A 287 5.24 13.39 -4.41
C PRO A 287 5.21 11.90 -4.07
N THR A 288 5.15 11.05 -5.09
CA THR A 288 4.87 9.63 -4.91
C THR A 288 5.71 8.75 -5.84
N ILE A 289 6.35 7.73 -5.27
CA ILE A 289 6.97 6.62 -6.01
C ILE A 289 5.96 5.47 -6.09
N THR A 290 5.73 4.95 -7.28
CA THR A 290 4.94 3.74 -7.52
C THR A 290 5.59 2.86 -8.59
N THR A 291 5.01 1.69 -8.89
CA THR A 291 5.61 0.70 -9.79
C THR A 291 4.85 0.59 -11.11
N THR A 292 5.52 0.11 -12.14
CA THR A 292 4.87 -0.32 -13.39
C THR A 292 4.10 -1.64 -13.25
N LEU A 293 4.04 -2.21 -12.04
CA LEU A 293 3.20 -3.37 -11.70
C LEU A 293 1.92 -2.94 -10.95
N ALA A 294 1.76 -1.65 -10.67
CA ALA A 294 0.52 -1.08 -10.17
C ALA A 294 -0.32 -0.52 -11.31
N GLY A 295 -1.64 -0.71 -11.27
CA GLY A 295 -2.57 -0.18 -12.27
C GLY A 295 -2.45 1.35 -12.44
N PHE A 296 -2.39 2.08 -11.33
CA PHE A 296 -2.22 3.52 -11.29
C PHE A 296 -0.85 3.94 -11.84
N GLY A 297 0.22 3.21 -11.52
CA GLY A 297 1.56 3.51 -12.02
C GLY A 297 1.67 3.37 -13.54
N LEU A 298 1.03 2.35 -14.12
CA LEU A 298 0.93 2.22 -15.58
C LEU A 298 0.09 3.33 -16.20
N TRP A 299 -1.05 3.66 -15.59
CA TRP A 299 -1.87 4.78 -16.02
C TRP A 299 -1.10 6.10 -16.01
N ALA A 300 -0.40 6.41 -14.92
CA ALA A 300 0.39 7.64 -14.77
C ALA A 300 1.53 7.69 -15.80
N LYS A 301 2.25 6.58 -16.01
CA LYS A 301 3.30 6.51 -17.03
C LYS A 301 2.75 6.84 -18.43
N LYS A 302 1.59 6.31 -18.79
CA LYS A 302 0.96 6.55 -20.10
C LYS A 302 0.43 7.98 -20.25
N ASN A 303 -0.19 8.53 -19.22
CA ASN A 303 -0.89 9.82 -19.32
C ASN A 303 -0.01 11.03 -18.98
N VAL A 304 1.02 10.87 -18.15
CA VAL A 304 1.89 11.99 -17.74
C VAL A 304 3.11 12.14 -18.64
N GLN A 305 3.74 11.04 -19.09
CA GLN A 305 4.91 11.14 -19.99
C GLN A 305 4.55 11.68 -21.37
N ASN A 306 3.32 11.46 -21.83
CA ASN A 306 2.85 11.97 -23.12
C ASN A 306 2.56 13.49 -23.07
N SER A 307 2.15 14.01 -21.91
CA SER A 307 1.90 15.45 -21.71
C SER A 307 3.19 16.28 -21.63
N ALA A 308 4.33 15.67 -21.29
CA ALA A 308 5.63 16.34 -21.27
C ALA A 308 6.34 16.34 -22.64
N ARG A 309 5.76 15.69 -23.65
CA ARG A 309 6.29 15.59 -25.03
C ARG A 309 5.39 16.25 -26.07
N ALA A 310 4.28 16.86 -25.65
CA ALA A 310 3.38 17.67 -26.47
C ALA A 310 3.59 19.14 -26.10
#